data_AF-A0A9Q0QKM6-F1
#
_entry.id   AF-A0A9Q0QKM6-F1
#
_cell.length_a   1.000
_cell.length_b   1.000
_cell.length_c   1.000
_cell.angle_alpha   90.00
_cell.angle_beta   90.00
_cell.angle_gamma   90.00
#
_symmetry.space_group_name_H-M   'P 1'
#
loop_
_entity.id
_entity.type
_entity.pdbx_description
1 polymer ?
#
loop_
_entity_poly.entity_id
_entity_poly.type
_entity_poly.pdbx_seq_one_letter_code
_entity_poly.pdbx_strand_id
1 'polypeptide(L)'
;MRKIGCDRRCLFLIAAAVAFFYIQMRLFATQSEYSDRLAAALESENRCTSQSRLLIDQISIHQTNIVSLEEQNRRQTEECRQLKALLDDLERKGVQKVVDKSQVPVAAVVIMACNRADYLERTIESILKYQSSVASKYPLFVSQDGSDPSVRSKAMSYDQLMYIQHLDSEPVQTQRPGEIIAYYKIARHYKWAMDQLFYKHNFSRVIILEDDMEIAPDFFDYFEAGAALLDKG
;
A
#
# COMPACT_ATOMS: atom_id res chain seq x y z
N MET A 1 -96.92 44.73 -45.18
CA MET A 1 -97.27 43.79 -44.09
C MET A 1 -96.28 42.62 -44.08
N ARG A 2 -95.90 42.14 -42.88
CA ARG A 2 -94.91 41.08 -42.52
C ARG A 2 -93.44 41.54 -42.42
N LYS A 3 -93.02 42.12 -41.27
CA LYS A 3 -92.57 41.52 -39.97
C LYS A 3 -91.11 41.01 -40.04
N ILE A 4 -90.08 41.81 -39.70
CA ILE A 4 -89.49 42.00 -38.33
C ILE A 4 -89.44 40.71 -37.47
N GLY A 5 -89.16 39.56 -38.09
CA GLY A 5 -89.04 38.26 -37.40
C GLY A 5 -87.62 37.66 -37.37
N CYS A 6 -86.67 38.23 -38.12
CA CYS A 6 -85.35 37.64 -38.34
C CYS A 6 -84.26 38.21 -37.41
N ASP A 7 -84.40 39.46 -36.98
CA ASP A 7 -83.36 40.21 -36.25
C ASP A 7 -83.16 39.70 -34.80
N ARG A 8 -84.27 39.48 -34.08
CA ARG A 8 -84.22 39.00 -32.68
C ARG A 8 -83.63 37.60 -32.54
N ARG A 9 -83.92 36.68 -33.46
CA ARG A 9 -83.39 35.29 -33.41
C ARG A 9 -81.90 35.23 -33.70
N CYS A 10 -81.42 35.99 -34.69
CA CYS A 10 -79.97 36.12 -34.94
C CYS A 10 -79.24 36.76 -33.76
N LEU A 11 -79.79 37.80 -33.13
CA LEU A 11 -79.22 38.40 -31.93
C LEU A 11 -79.13 37.43 -30.74
N PHE A 12 -80.17 36.60 -30.52
CA PHE A 12 -80.11 35.55 -29.49
C PHE A 12 -79.08 34.46 -29.79
N LEU A 13 -78.91 34.06 -31.06
CA LEU A 13 -77.89 33.09 -31.47
C LEU A 13 -76.48 33.64 -31.30
N ILE A 14 -76.25 34.91 -31.64
CA ILE A 14 -74.96 35.58 -31.43
C ILE A 14 -74.66 35.68 -29.93
N ALA A 15 -75.62 36.09 -29.11
CA ALA A 15 -75.45 36.16 -27.66
C ALA A 15 -75.15 34.79 -27.03
N ALA A 16 -75.83 33.72 -27.49
CA ALA A 16 -75.57 32.35 -27.05
C ALA A 16 -74.18 31.86 -27.47
N ALA A 17 -73.74 32.18 -28.69
CA ALA A 17 -72.39 31.85 -29.16
C ALA A 17 -71.31 32.57 -28.33
N VAL A 18 -71.49 33.87 -28.06
CA VAL A 18 -70.56 34.65 -27.21
C VAL A 18 -70.51 34.09 -25.79
N ALA A 19 -71.66 33.73 -25.20
CA ALA A 19 -71.70 33.09 -23.89
C ALA A 19 -71.01 31.72 -23.88
N PHE A 20 -71.19 30.92 -24.94
CA PHE A 20 -70.50 29.63 -25.10
C PHE A 20 -68.97 29.82 -25.20
N PHE A 21 -68.50 30.73 -26.06
CA PHE A 21 -67.07 31.03 -26.17
C PHE A 21 -66.50 31.59 -24.87
N TYR A 22 -67.24 32.42 -24.13
CA TYR A 22 -66.83 32.92 -22.82
C TYR A 22 -66.68 31.80 -21.79
N ILE A 23 -67.61 30.84 -21.75
CA ILE A 23 -67.53 29.67 -20.87
C ILE A 23 -66.34 28.78 -21.26
N GLN A 24 -66.13 28.53 -22.55
CA GLN A 24 -64.98 27.74 -23.03
C GLN A 24 -63.65 28.42 -22.70
N MET A 25 -63.54 29.74 -22.89
CA MET A 25 -62.35 30.52 -22.52
C MET A 25 -62.06 30.46 -21.01
N ARG A 26 -63.10 30.56 -20.17
CA ARG A 26 -62.97 30.44 -18.72
C ARG A 26 -62.55 29.04 -18.28
N LEU A 27 -63.17 28.00 -18.86
CA LEU A 27 -62.82 26.60 -18.58
C LEU A 27 -61.37 26.31 -18.96
N PHE A 28 -60.96 26.74 -20.16
CA PHE A 28 -59.59 26.60 -20.63
C PHE A 28 -58.58 27.33 -19.74
N ALA A 29 -58.89 28.56 -19.30
CA ALA A 29 -58.03 29.32 -18.39
C ALA A 29 -57.84 28.58 -17.04
N THR A 30 -58.93 28.04 -16.47
CA THR A 30 -58.84 27.27 -15.21
C THR A 30 -58.08 25.95 -15.36
N GLN A 31 -58.25 25.26 -16.51
CA GLN A 31 -57.51 24.04 -16.80
C GLN A 31 -56.01 24.32 -17.03
N SER A 32 -55.68 25.43 -17.71
CA SER A 32 -54.29 25.87 -17.89
C SER A 32 -53.63 26.17 -16.55
N GLU A 33 -54.30 26.94 -15.67
CA GLU A 33 -53.74 27.27 -14.35
C GLU A 33 -53.49 26.01 -13.49
N TYR A 34 -54.41 25.05 -13.54
CA TYR A 34 -54.21 23.77 -12.85
C TYR A 34 -53.04 22.96 -13.43
N SER A 35 -52.92 22.92 -14.77
CA SER A 35 -51.81 22.27 -15.47
C SER A 35 -50.47 22.91 -15.09
N ASP A 36 -50.39 24.24 -15.03
CA ASP A 36 -49.18 24.97 -14.68
C ASP A 36 -48.77 24.73 -13.21
N ARG A 37 -49.75 24.71 -12.30
CA ARG A 37 -49.51 24.37 -10.89
C ARG A 37 -49.02 22.92 -10.71
N LEU A 38 -49.61 21.99 -11.45
CA LEU A 38 -49.19 20.59 -11.42
C LEU A 38 -47.79 20.40 -12.01
N ALA A 39 -47.47 21.10 -13.11
CA ALA A 39 -46.15 21.09 -13.71
C ALA A 39 -45.09 21.65 -12.74
N ALA A 40 -45.36 22.77 -12.08
CA ALA A 40 -44.47 23.34 -11.07
C ALA A 40 -44.25 22.40 -9.88
N ALA A 41 -45.29 21.71 -9.42
CA ALA A 41 -45.19 20.71 -8.35
C ALA A 41 -44.29 19.52 -8.78
N LEU A 42 -44.52 18.96 -9.98
CA LEU A 42 -43.70 17.87 -10.54
C LEU A 42 -42.24 18.27 -10.74
N GLU A 43 -41.98 19.48 -11.23
CA GLU A 43 -40.61 20.00 -11.37
C GLU A 43 -39.91 20.13 -10.01
N SER A 44 -40.62 20.59 -8.98
CA SER A 44 -40.07 20.71 -7.63
C SER A 44 -39.76 19.33 -7.02
N GLU A 45 -40.62 18.34 -7.26
CA GLU A 45 -40.41 16.96 -6.80
C GLU A 45 -39.21 16.33 -7.51
N ASN A 46 -39.17 16.41 -8.85
CA ASN A 46 -38.04 15.92 -9.64
C ASN A 46 -36.71 16.57 -9.23
N ARG A 47 -36.74 17.87 -8.90
CA ARG A 47 -35.56 18.59 -8.38
C ARG A 47 -35.14 18.06 -7.01
N CYS A 48 -36.08 17.84 -6.09
CA CYS A 48 -35.83 17.26 -4.77
C CYS A 48 -35.25 15.83 -4.88
N THR A 49 -35.82 14.99 -5.75
CA THR A 49 -35.32 13.62 -6.00
C THR A 49 -33.92 13.65 -6.59
N SER A 50 -33.65 14.54 -7.54
CA SER A 50 -32.33 14.67 -8.16
C SER A 50 -31.27 15.12 -7.15
N GLN A 51 -31.59 16.09 -6.30
CA GLN A 51 -30.70 16.50 -5.19
C GLN A 51 -30.46 15.37 -4.20
N SER A 52 -31.49 14.61 -3.86
CA SER A 52 -31.36 13.45 -2.95
C SER A 52 -30.43 12.38 -3.53
N ARG A 53 -30.53 12.09 -4.83
CA ARG A 53 -29.62 11.15 -5.51
C ARG A 53 -28.17 11.63 -5.47
N LEU A 54 -27.93 12.92 -5.74
CA LEU A 54 -26.59 13.50 -5.69
C LEU A 54 -25.95 13.36 -4.30
N LEU A 55 -26.74 13.60 -3.23
CA LEU A 55 -26.26 13.44 -1.85
C LEU A 55 -25.92 11.98 -1.53
N ILE A 56 -26.73 11.03 -2.01
CA ILE A 56 -26.46 9.59 -1.83
C ILE A 56 -25.14 9.21 -2.52
N ASP A 57 -24.92 9.68 -3.74
CA ASP A 57 -23.67 9.40 -4.48
C ASP A 57 -22.45 9.99 -3.74
N GLN A 58 -22.57 11.21 -3.22
CA GLN A 58 -21.51 11.83 -2.41
C GLN A 58 -21.21 11.02 -1.14
N ILE A 59 -22.25 10.58 -0.42
CA ILE A 59 -22.10 9.75 0.79
C ILE A 59 -21.42 8.42 0.44
N SER A 60 -21.78 7.78 -0.68
CA SER A 60 -21.17 6.52 -1.13
C SER A 60 -19.68 6.67 -1.41
N ILE A 61 -19.27 7.76 -2.06
CA ILE A 61 -17.86 8.08 -2.30
C ILE A 61 -17.12 8.30 -0.97
N HIS A 62 -17.71 9.07 -0.05
CA HIS A 62 -17.11 9.30 1.26
C HIS A 62 -16.94 8.01 2.08
N GLN A 63 -17.93 7.13 2.06
CA GLN A 63 -17.84 5.82 2.72
C GLN A 63 -16.69 4.98 2.15
N THR A 64 -16.55 4.95 0.82
CA THR A 64 -15.47 4.23 0.15
C THR A 64 -14.09 4.77 0.57
N ASN A 65 -13.94 6.09 0.60
CA ASN A 65 -12.71 6.74 1.02
C ASN A 65 -12.38 6.44 2.50
N ILE A 66 -13.38 6.49 3.39
CA ILE A 66 -13.21 6.16 4.81
C ILE A 66 -12.69 4.72 4.97
N VAL A 67 -13.30 3.75 4.29
CA VAL A 67 -12.84 2.34 4.35
C VAL A 67 -11.40 2.21 3.86
N SER A 68 -11.04 2.89 2.76
CA SER A 68 -9.66 2.86 2.25
C SER A 68 -8.64 3.50 3.21
N LEU A 69 -9.02 4.58 3.89
CA LEU A 69 -8.19 5.27 4.89
C LEU A 69 -8.04 4.43 6.17
N GLU A 70 -9.10 3.76 6.61
CA GLU A 70 -9.06 2.83 7.75
C GLU A 70 -8.10 1.67 7.47
N GLU A 71 -8.14 1.11 6.27
CA GLU A 71 -7.23 0.04 5.84
C GLU A 71 -5.77 0.51 5.80
N GLN A 72 -5.50 1.73 5.31
CA GLN A 72 -4.16 2.33 5.34
C GLN A 72 -3.67 2.58 6.77
N ASN A 73 -4.50 3.13 7.65
CA ASN A 73 -4.16 3.33 9.06
C ASN A 73 -3.85 2.01 9.77
N ARG A 74 -4.60 0.94 9.45
CA ARG A 74 -4.37 -0.39 10.02
C ARG A 74 -3.00 -0.94 9.63
N ARG A 75 -2.62 -0.79 8.35
CA ARG A 75 -1.29 -1.17 7.85
C ARG A 75 -0.18 -0.38 8.54
N GLN A 76 -0.31 0.94 8.59
CA GLN A 76 0.66 1.80 9.29
C GLN A 76 0.79 1.44 10.78
N THR A 77 -0.31 1.11 11.45
CA THR A 77 -0.28 0.69 12.86
C THR A 77 0.49 -0.61 13.04
N GLU A 78 0.34 -1.57 12.13
CA GLU A 78 1.07 -2.83 12.16
C GLU A 78 2.56 -2.63 11.86
N GLU A 79 2.90 -1.79 10.88
CA GLU A 79 4.29 -1.38 10.60
C GLU A 79 4.92 -0.71 11.82
N CYS A 80 4.22 0.22 12.49
CA CYS A 80 4.70 0.86 13.72
C CYS A 80 4.90 -0.16 14.85
N ARG A 81 4.02 -1.16 14.98
CA ARG A 81 4.18 -2.23 15.97
C ARG A 81 5.42 -3.08 15.68
N GLN A 82 5.63 -3.46 14.43
CA GLN A 82 6.80 -4.22 14.00
C GLN A 82 8.10 -3.42 14.21
N LEU A 83 8.09 -2.13 13.85
CA LEU A 83 9.23 -1.24 14.05
C LEU A 83 9.56 -1.08 15.53
N LYS A 84 8.54 -0.95 16.39
CA LYS A 84 8.74 -0.85 17.84
C LYS A 84 9.33 -2.14 18.43
N ALA A 85 8.85 -3.31 18.00
CA ALA A 85 9.42 -4.58 18.42
C ALA A 85 10.88 -4.76 17.99
N LEU A 86 11.23 -4.28 16.78
CA LEU A 86 12.62 -4.25 16.31
C LEU A 86 13.48 -3.29 17.13
N LEU A 87 12.92 -2.14 17.53
CA LEU A 87 13.62 -1.16 18.35
C LEU A 87 13.94 -1.72 19.74
N ASP A 88 12.99 -2.41 20.37
CA ASP A 88 13.19 -3.06 21.67
C ASP A 88 14.26 -4.16 21.61
N ASP A 89 14.34 -4.93 20.51
CA ASP A 89 15.38 -5.94 20.31
C ASP A 89 16.76 -5.31 20.07
N LEU A 90 16.81 -4.24 19.27
CA LEU A 90 18.03 -3.46 19.06
C LEU A 90 18.54 -2.80 20.34
N GLU A 91 17.66 -2.34 21.23
CA GLU A 91 18.05 -1.77 22.52
C GLU A 91 18.68 -2.85 23.42
N ARG A 92 18.09 -4.04 23.48
CA ARG A 92 18.67 -5.19 24.20
C ARG A 92 20.05 -5.58 23.66
N LYS A 93 20.17 -5.74 22.34
CA LYS A 93 21.44 -6.10 21.68
C LYS A 93 22.48 -4.98 21.74
N GLY A 94 22.04 -3.72 21.70
CA GLY A 94 22.87 -2.53 21.81
C GLY A 94 23.56 -2.43 23.17
N VAL A 95 22.84 -2.73 24.25
CA VAL A 95 23.40 -2.79 25.62
C VAL A 95 24.45 -3.90 25.72
N GLN A 96 24.25 -5.05 25.06
CA GLN A 96 25.25 -6.13 24.99
C GLN A 96 26.51 -5.70 24.20
N LYS A 97 26.35 -5.01 23.05
CA LYS A 97 27.46 -4.63 22.16
C LYS A 97 28.32 -3.47 22.65
N VAL A 98 27.83 -2.60 23.52
CA VAL A 98 28.64 -1.48 24.07
C VAL A 98 29.82 -2.00 24.92
N VAL A 99 29.76 -3.24 25.39
CA VAL A 99 30.82 -3.88 26.17
C VAL A 99 32.01 -4.36 25.30
N ASP A 100 31.86 -4.45 23.96
CA ASP A 100 32.84 -5.14 23.09
C ASP A 100 33.53 -4.23 22.03
N LYS A 101 33.33 -2.91 22.14
CA LYS A 101 33.56 -1.90 21.07
C LYS A 101 35.00 -1.40 20.86
N SER A 102 36.03 -2.24 21.07
CA SER A 102 37.43 -1.77 20.95
C SER A 102 38.06 -1.99 19.55
N GLN A 103 37.44 -2.77 18.66
CA GLN A 103 38.05 -3.12 17.37
C GLN A 103 37.18 -2.74 16.17
N VAL A 104 37.81 -2.15 15.15
CA VAL A 104 37.20 -1.88 13.85
C VAL A 104 37.05 -3.22 13.11
N PRO A 105 35.83 -3.58 12.67
CA PRO A 105 35.60 -4.86 11.98
C PRO A 105 36.30 -4.89 10.63
N VAL A 106 36.79 -6.07 10.24
CA VAL A 106 37.43 -6.32 8.94
C VAL A 106 36.37 -6.31 7.85
N ALA A 107 35.33 -7.13 7.97
CA ALA A 107 34.22 -7.13 7.01
C ALA A 107 32.93 -7.60 7.71
N ALA A 108 31.77 -7.10 7.30
CA ALA A 108 30.51 -7.71 7.69
C ALA A 108 30.29 -9.00 6.89
N VAL A 109 29.75 -10.04 7.53
CA VAL A 109 29.26 -11.23 6.84
C VAL A 109 27.75 -11.13 6.79
N VAL A 110 27.15 -11.28 5.61
CA VAL A 110 25.70 -11.29 5.46
C VAL A 110 25.24 -12.57 4.77
N ILE A 111 24.25 -13.23 5.37
CA ILE A 111 23.53 -14.34 4.75
C ILE A 111 22.25 -13.76 4.14
N MET A 112 22.10 -13.94 2.83
CA MET A 112 20.90 -13.59 2.07
C MET A 112 19.92 -14.75 2.19
N ALA A 113 18.72 -14.48 2.72
CA ALA A 113 17.70 -15.50 2.98
C ALA A 113 16.32 -15.03 2.52
N CYS A 114 15.40 -15.96 2.28
CA CYS A 114 14.01 -15.62 1.95
C CYS A 114 12.99 -16.50 2.70
N ASN A 115 12.93 -17.79 2.33
CA ASN A 115 11.87 -18.71 2.78
C ASN A 115 12.35 -20.14 3.09
N ARG A 116 13.66 -20.36 3.26
CA ARG A 116 14.25 -21.69 3.50
C ARG A 116 14.90 -21.79 4.89
N ALA A 117 14.08 -21.88 5.94
CA ALA A 117 14.57 -21.86 7.32
C ALA A 117 15.56 -22.99 7.67
N ASP A 118 15.33 -24.21 7.17
CA ASP A 118 16.20 -25.36 7.44
C ASP A 118 17.59 -25.22 6.79
N TYR A 119 17.64 -24.60 5.60
CA TYR A 119 18.91 -24.31 4.92
C TYR A 119 19.66 -23.19 5.63
N LEU A 120 18.93 -22.12 5.99
CA LEU A 120 19.49 -21.01 6.76
C LEU A 120 20.12 -21.49 8.07
N GLU A 121 19.46 -22.39 8.81
CA GLU A 121 19.99 -22.97 10.04
C GLU A 121 21.34 -23.63 9.81
N ARG A 122 21.46 -24.48 8.77
CA ARG A 122 22.72 -25.15 8.43
C ARG A 122 23.82 -24.15 8.08
N THR A 123 23.50 -23.11 7.31
CA THR A 123 24.47 -22.06 6.96
C THR A 123 24.92 -21.28 8.19
N ILE A 124 24.00 -20.89 9.07
CA ILE A 124 24.31 -20.20 10.33
C ILE A 124 25.22 -21.08 11.19
N GLU A 125 24.87 -22.35 11.40
CA GLU A 125 25.67 -23.28 12.20
C GLU A 125 27.08 -23.50 11.63
N SER A 126 27.17 -23.65 10.30
CA SER A 126 28.45 -23.76 9.58
C SER A 126 29.34 -22.55 9.83
N ILE A 127 28.76 -21.33 9.79
CA ILE A 127 29.48 -20.08 10.03
C ILE A 127 29.89 -19.94 11.50
N LEU A 128 28.95 -20.12 12.43
CA LEU A 128 29.19 -19.93 13.86
C LEU A 128 30.26 -20.85 14.42
N LYS A 129 30.44 -22.04 13.83
CA LYS A 129 31.52 -22.98 14.16
C LYS A 129 32.91 -22.36 14.08
N TYR A 130 33.15 -21.47 13.12
CA TYR A 130 34.46 -20.85 12.87
C TYR A 130 34.46 -19.34 13.18
N GLN A 131 33.31 -18.68 13.17
CA GLN A 131 33.18 -17.24 13.40
C GLN A 131 33.32 -16.85 14.87
N SER A 132 32.96 -17.74 15.80
CA SER A 132 32.93 -17.43 17.24
C SER A 132 34.25 -16.88 17.79
N SER A 133 35.39 -17.31 17.25
CA SER A 133 36.74 -16.83 17.63
C SER A 133 37.12 -15.48 17.02
N VAL A 134 36.43 -15.05 15.97
CA VAL A 134 36.72 -13.84 15.17
C VAL A 134 35.51 -12.90 15.08
N ALA A 135 34.56 -13.03 16.01
CA ALA A 135 33.26 -12.35 15.93
C ALA A 135 33.35 -10.81 15.94
N SER A 136 34.37 -10.25 16.61
CA SER A 136 34.65 -8.81 16.60
C SER A 136 35.10 -8.31 15.23
N LYS A 137 35.88 -9.13 14.49
CA LYS A 137 36.36 -8.81 13.14
C LYS A 137 35.29 -9.01 12.08
N TYR A 138 34.44 -10.03 12.26
CA TYR A 138 33.45 -10.47 11.28
C TYR A 138 32.04 -10.51 11.87
N PRO A 139 31.40 -9.36 12.11
CA PRO A 139 30.02 -9.33 12.58
C PRO A 139 29.09 -9.98 11.56
N LEU A 140 28.23 -10.90 12.05
CA LEU A 140 27.32 -11.69 11.24
C LEU A 140 25.93 -11.04 11.16
N PHE A 141 25.39 -10.98 9.94
CA PHE A 141 24.07 -10.50 9.62
C PHE A 141 23.26 -11.57 8.89
N VAL A 142 21.96 -11.60 9.13
CA VAL A 142 20.99 -12.33 8.30
C VAL A 142 20.06 -11.30 7.70
N SER A 143 20.00 -11.26 6.37
CA SER A 143 19.10 -10.39 5.60
C SER A 143 17.99 -11.22 4.99
N GLN A 144 16.78 -11.11 5.54
CA GLN A 144 15.61 -11.82 5.02
C GLN A 144 14.82 -10.95 4.04
N ASP A 145 14.53 -11.48 2.84
CA ASP A 145 13.50 -10.95 1.94
C ASP A 145 12.13 -11.56 2.23
N GLY A 146 11.10 -10.71 2.28
CA GLY A 146 9.73 -11.13 2.56
C GLY A 146 9.44 -11.39 4.04
N SER A 147 8.33 -12.07 4.30
CA SER A 147 7.72 -12.15 5.64
C SER A 147 7.57 -13.58 6.16
N ASP A 148 8.40 -14.52 5.69
CA ASP A 148 8.33 -15.90 6.16
C ASP A 148 8.64 -15.98 7.68
N PRO A 149 7.67 -16.41 8.50
CA PRO A 149 7.84 -16.38 9.96
C PRO A 149 8.83 -17.43 10.47
N SER A 150 9.04 -18.52 9.73
CA SER A 150 9.96 -19.60 10.12
C SER A 150 11.41 -19.12 10.04
N VAL A 151 11.76 -18.45 8.94
CA VAL A 151 13.08 -17.83 8.73
C VAL A 151 13.34 -16.75 9.77
N ARG A 152 12.37 -15.87 10.02
CA ARG A 152 12.49 -14.82 11.03
C ARG A 152 12.71 -15.40 12.43
N SER A 153 11.90 -16.38 12.82
CA SER A 153 12.01 -17.02 14.13
C SER A 153 13.37 -17.70 14.31
N LYS A 154 13.84 -18.41 13.27
CA LYS A 154 15.14 -19.08 13.27
C LYS A 154 16.30 -18.10 13.34
N ALA A 155 16.30 -17.03 12.54
CA ALA A 155 17.37 -16.03 12.60
C ALA A 155 17.40 -15.33 13.97
N MET A 156 16.23 -15.02 14.53
CA MET A 156 16.13 -14.36 15.84
C MET A 156 16.47 -15.26 17.02
N SER A 157 16.55 -16.59 16.86
CA SER A 157 16.94 -17.48 17.96
C SER A 157 18.44 -17.46 18.27
N TYR A 158 19.26 -16.81 17.43
CA TYR A 158 20.71 -16.70 17.64
C TYR A 158 21.07 -15.29 18.15
N ASP A 159 21.73 -15.24 19.32
CA ASP A 159 22.19 -13.98 19.92
C ASP A 159 23.46 -13.43 19.24
N GLN A 160 24.21 -14.28 18.54
CA GLN A 160 25.51 -13.93 17.94
C GLN A 160 25.38 -13.16 16.61
N LEU A 161 24.16 -12.98 16.10
CA LEU A 161 23.91 -12.35 14.79
C LEU A 161 22.92 -11.18 14.86
N MET A 162 22.99 -10.35 13.82
CA MET A 162 22.09 -9.23 13.59
C MET A 162 21.09 -9.57 12.48
N TYR A 163 19.80 -9.51 12.80
CA TYR A 163 18.75 -9.74 11.82
C TYR A 163 18.28 -8.41 11.20
N ILE A 164 18.19 -8.38 9.87
CA ILE A 164 17.60 -7.28 9.10
C ILE A 164 16.57 -7.86 8.11
N GLN A 165 15.49 -7.10 7.86
CA GLN A 165 14.38 -7.57 7.03
C GLN A 165 14.01 -6.57 5.94
N HIS A 166 13.91 -7.07 4.72
CA HIS A 166 13.43 -6.35 3.56
C HIS A 166 11.96 -6.69 3.29
N LEU A 167 11.09 -5.69 3.41
CA LEU A 167 9.67 -5.80 3.08
C LEU A 167 9.38 -4.90 1.88
N ASP A 168 9.55 -5.44 0.67
CA ASP A 168 9.19 -4.73 -0.56
C ASP A 168 7.74 -5.03 -0.93
N SER A 169 6.88 -4.02 -0.77
CA SER A 169 5.47 -4.09 -1.13
C SER A 169 5.20 -3.61 -2.56
N GLU A 170 6.20 -3.03 -3.23
CA GLU A 170 6.03 -2.45 -4.56
C GLU A 170 5.99 -3.53 -5.64
N PRO A 171 4.97 -3.54 -6.53
CA PRO A 171 4.92 -4.48 -7.61
C PRO A 171 6.15 -4.36 -8.52
N VAL A 172 6.71 -5.50 -8.89
CA VAL A 172 7.85 -5.55 -9.81
C VAL A 172 7.36 -5.19 -11.21
N GLN A 173 7.90 -4.10 -11.76
CA GLN A 173 7.71 -3.72 -13.15
C GLN A 173 8.82 -4.36 -13.99
N THR A 174 8.48 -5.28 -14.87
CA THR A 174 9.44 -5.87 -15.81
C THR A 174 9.66 -4.92 -16.99
N GLN A 175 10.88 -4.89 -17.52
CA GLN A 175 11.19 -4.06 -18.70
C GLN A 175 10.58 -4.65 -19.97
N ARG A 176 10.47 -5.99 -20.02
CA ARG A 176 9.89 -6.72 -21.15
C ARG A 176 8.85 -7.73 -20.68
N PRO A 177 7.82 -8.00 -21.50
CA PRO A 177 6.91 -9.12 -21.25
C PRO A 177 7.67 -10.45 -21.22
N GLY A 178 7.41 -11.30 -20.23
CA GLY A 178 8.00 -12.64 -20.11
C GLY A 178 9.29 -12.71 -19.28
N GLU A 179 9.79 -11.60 -18.74
CA GLU A 179 10.92 -11.63 -17.80
C GLU A 179 10.53 -12.25 -16.46
N ILE A 180 11.48 -12.94 -15.83
CA ILE A 180 11.23 -13.66 -14.58
C ILE A 180 11.28 -12.67 -13.40
N ILE A 181 10.12 -12.43 -12.80
CA ILE A 181 9.92 -11.50 -11.66
C ILE A 181 10.84 -11.84 -10.47
N ALA A 182 11.16 -13.12 -10.27
CA ALA A 182 12.03 -13.56 -9.16
C ALA A 182 13.41 -12.90 -9.21
N TYR A 183 14.01 -12.72 -10.39
CA TYR A 183 15.33 -12.08 -10.50
C TYR A 183 15.32 -10.60 -10.11
N TYR A 184 14.22 -9.90 -10.40
CA TYR A 184 14.05 -8.53 -9.96
C TYR A 184 13.93 -8.42 -8.44
N LYS A 185 13.20 -9.36 -7.81
CA LYS A 185 13.10 -9.41 -6.34
C LYS A 185 14.46 -9.64 -5.69
N ILE A 186 15.20 -10.64 -6.19
CA ILE A 186 16.57 -10.94 -5.72
C ILE A 186 17.46 -9.68 -5.87
N ALA A 187 17.46 -9.03 -7.03
CA ALA A 187 18.26 -7.83 -7.25
C ALA A 187 17.89 -6.67 -6.30
N ARG A 188 16.59 -6.48 -6.03
CA ARG A 188 16.11 -5.47 -5.07
C ARG A 188 16.56 -5.79 -3.65
N HIS A 189 16.45 -7.05 -3.22
CA HIS A 189 16.89 -7.50 -1.90
C HIS A 189 18.40 -7.31 -1.72
N TYR A 190 19.20 -7.69 -2.71
CA TYR A 190 20.64 -7.45 -2.72
C TYR A 190 20.98 -5.98 -2.59
N LYS A 191 20.38 -5.11 -3.43
CA LYS A 191 20.58 -3.67 -3.34
C LYS A 191 20.25 -3.14 -1.95
N TRP A 192 19.09 -3.52 -1.40
CA TRP A 192 18.65 -3.04 -0.09
C TRP A 192 19.58 -3.51 1.03
N ALA A 193 20.00 -4.78 1.02
CA ALA A 193 20.92 -5.32 2.02
C ALA A 193 22.27 -4.60 2.00
N MET A 194 22.80 -4.34 0.80
CA MET A 194 24.04 -3.57 0.64
C MET A 194 23.86 -2.13 1.13
N ASP A 195 22.72 -1.48 0.85
CA ASP A 195 22.45 -0.13 1.35
C ASP A 195 22.44 -0.09 2.89
N GLN A 196 21.88 -1.10 3.55
CA GLN A 196 21.95 -1.22 5.01
C GLN A 196 23.40 -1.36 5.49
N LEU A 197 24.19 -2.26 4.91
CA LEU A 197 25.53 -2.57 5.41
C LEU A 197 26.54 -1.44 5.13
N PHE A 198 26.56 -0.90 3.91
CA PHE A 198 27.51 0.16 3.54
C PHE A 198 27.10 1.53 4.07
N TYR A 199 25.85 1.96 3.92
CA TYR A 199 25.47 3.33 4.28
C TYR A 199 24.98 3.48 5.72
N LYS A 200 24.20 2.52 6.23
CA LYS A 200 23.63 2.62 7.59
C LYS A 200 24.57 2.07 8.66
N HIS A 201 25.23 0.95 8.39
CA HIS A 201 26.18 0.33 9.33
C HIS A 201 27.64 0.71 9.07
N ASN A 202 27.92 1.42 7.96
CA ASN A 202 29.23 2.00 7.65
C ASN A 202 30.37 0.98 7.60
N PHE A 203 30.08 -0.22 7.08
CA PHE A 203 31.12 -1.21 6.79
C PHE A 203 31.83 -0.89 5.48
N SER A 204 33.15 -1.00 5.45
CA SER A 204 33.92 -0.82 4.21
C SER A 204 33.92 -2.06 3.31
N ARG A 205 33.71 -3.24 3.89
CA ARG A 205 33.75 -4.53 3.20
C ARG A 205 32.63 -5.45 3.68
N VAL A 206 32.06 -6.21 2.74
CA VAL A 206 30.98 -7.15 2.99
C VAL A 206 31.29 -8.47 2.29
N ILE A 207 31.16 -9.57 3.03
CA ILE A 207 31.21 -10.94 2.51
C ILE A 207 29.76 -11.43 2.41
N ILE A 208 29.34 -11.85 1.23
CA ILE A 208 27.96 -12.24 0.94
C ILE A 208 27.90 -13.77 0.82
N LEU A 209 26.92 -14.36 1.50
CA LEU A 209 26.59 -15.78 1.43
C LEU A 209 25.09 -15.94 1.16
N GLU A 210 24.70 -17.01 0.48
CA GLU A 210 23.30 -17.43 0.34
C GLU A 210 22.93 -18.40 1.47
N ASP A 211 21.63 -18.53 1.75
CA ASP A 211 21.09 -19.40 2.80
C ASP A 211 21.27 -20.91 2.57
N ASP A 212 21.90 -21.33 1.47
CA ASP A 212 22.20 -22.73 1.14
C ASP A 212 23.71 -23.04 1.02
N MET A 213 24.57 -22.20 1.62
CA MET A 213 26.02 -22.39 1.61
C MET A 213 26.56 -22.96 2.93
N GLU A 214 27.65 -23.74 2.85
CA GLU A 214 28.46 -24.15 4.00
C GLU A 214 29.90 -23.64 3.81
N ILE A 215 30.54 -23.18 4.89
CA ILE A 215 31.88 -22.59 4.83
C ILE A 215 32.98 -23.60 5.16
N ALA A 216 34.15 -23.39 4.56
CA ALA A 216 35.36 -24.14 4.87
C ALA A 216 36.00 -23.66 6.19
N PRO A 217 36.83 -24.49 6.85
CA PRO A 217 37.49 -24.11 8.11
C PRO A 217 38.39 -22.87 8.04
N ASP A 218 38.97 -22.62 6.86
CA ASP A 218 39.90 -21.51 6.57
C ASP A 218 39.22 -20.30 5.91
N PHE A 219 37.88 -20.28 5.86
CA PHE A 219 37.08 -19.24 5.20
C PHE A 219 37.47 -17.82 5.65
N PHE A 220 37.58 -17.58 6.95
CA PHE A 220 37.90 -16.26 7.48
C PHE A 220 39.35 -15.85 7.24
N ASP A 221 40.29 -16.82 7.27
CA ASP A 221 41.70 -16.57 6.99
C ASP A 221 41.91 -16.18 5.52
N TYR A 222 41.18 -16.84 4.61
CA TYR A 222 41.17 -16.50 3.19
C TYR A 222 40.72 -15.06 2.93
N PHE A 223 39.59 -14.64 3.53
CA PHE A 223 39.09 -13.28 3.38
C PHE A 223 39.97 -12.23 4.10
N GLU A 224 40.59 -12.59 5.23
CA GLU A 224 41.52 -11.69 5.92
C GLU A 224 42.77 -11.42 5.07
N ALA A 225 43.34 -12.46 4.44
CA ALA A 225 44.47 -12.32 3.53
C ALA A 225 44.10 -11.53 2.26
N GLY A 226 42.90 -11.74 1.72
CA GLY A 226 42.40 -11.06 0.52
C GLY A 226 42.04 -9.59 0.74
N ALA A 227 41.64 -9.21 1.95
CA ALA A 227 41.22 -7.84 2.28
C ALA A 227 42.28 -6.79 1.92
N ALA A 228 43.55 -7.05 2.25
CA ALA A 228 44.65 -6.13 1.97
C ALA A 228 44.97 -5.97 0.47
N LEU A 229 44.60 -6.95 -0.35
CA LEU A 229 44.74 -6.88 -1.81
C LEU A 229 43.58 -6.09 -2.42
N LEU A 230 42.36 -6.27 -1.92
CA LEU A 230 41.18 -5.56 -2.40
C LEU A 230 41.30 -4.04 -2.17
N ASP A 231 41.86 -3.62 -1.03
CA ASP A 231 42.03 -2.20 -0.69
C ASP A 231 43.10 -1.48 -1.57
N LYS A 232 43.88 -2.23 -2.36
CA LYS A 232 44.96 -1.69 -3.23
C LYS A 232 44.59 -1.62 -4.72
N GLY A 233 43.45 -2.19 -5.12
CA GLY A 233 42.96 -2.17 -6.50
C GLY A 233 42.14 -0.92 -6.77
#